data_AF-A0A6J1WSW5-F1
#
_entry.id   AF-A0A6J1WSW5-F1
#
_cell.length_a   1.000
_cell.length_b   1.000
_cell.length_c   1.000
_cell.angle_alpha   90.00
_cell.angle_beta   90.00
_cell.angle_gamma   90.00
#
_symmetry.space_group_name_H-M   'P 1'
#
loop_
_entity.id
_entity.type
_entity.pdbx_description
1 polymer ?
#
loop_
_entity_poly.entity_id
_entity_poly.type
_entity_poly.pdbx_seq_one_letter_code
_entity_poly.pdbx_strand_id
1 'polypeptide(L)'
;MDLTWSMKDDKMTLVSLGDDLLAMIKNLTDNYRIGYGSFADKPAMPYTYMDKNRKENPCTVADESCEATYSFKHHLSLTTEVNQIFKATYPCLV
;
A
#
# COMPACT_ATOMS: atom_id res chain seq x y z
N MET A 1 -0.86 -4.74 -2.93
CA MET A 1 -2.13 -4.06 -2.65
C MET A 1 -2.23 -2.85 -3.56
N ASP A 2 -3.40 -2.65 -4.15
CA ASP A 2 -3.71 -1.39 -4.81
C ASP A 2 -3.74 -0.28 -3.75
N LEU A 3 -2.95 0.77 -3.93
CA LEU A 3 -2.89 1.90 -3.00
C LEU A 3 -3.55 3.16 -3.55
N THR A 4 -4.34 3.08 -4.62
CA THR A 4 -5.19 4.21 -5.10
C THR A 4 -6.13 4.73 -4.00
N TRP A 5 -6.67 5.92 -4.21
CA TRP A 5 -7.45 6.68 -3.25
C TRP A 5 -8.71 5.95 -2.80
N SER A 6 -9.33 5.21 -3.72
CA SER A 6 -10.48 4.35 -3.40
C SER A 6 -10.15 3.24 -2.42
N MET A 7 -8.88 2.85 -2.26
CA MET A 7 -8.43 1.79 -1.34
C MET A 7 -8.00 2.35 0.04
N LYS A 8 -8.23 3.63 0.31
CA LYS A 8 -7.77 4.31 1.54
C LYS A 8 -8.34 3.68 2.81
N ASP A 9 -9.63 3.36 2.82
CA ASP A 9 -10.35 2.72 3.92
C ASP A 9 -10.01 1.23 4.04
N ASP A 10 -9.91 0.52 2.92
CA ASP A 10 -9.46 -0.86 2.87
C ASP A 10 -8.08 -1.04 3.50
N LYS A 11 -7.15 -0.12 3.22
CA LYS A 11 -5.83 -0.11 3.84
C LYS A 11 -5.91 0.01 5.35
N MET A 12 -6.78 0.89 5.88
CA MET A 12 -6.94 1.05 7.34
C MET A 12 -7.48 -0.23 7.97
N THR A 13 -8.45 -0.87 7.31
CA THR A 13 -9.01 -2.16 7.74
C THR A 13 -7.92 -3.24 7.73
N LEU A 14 -7.13 -3.33 6.67
CA LEU A 14 -6.08 -4.33 6.53
C LEU A 14 -4.94 -4.15 7.54
N VAL A 15 -4.59 -2.91 7.88
CA VAL A 15 -3.65 -2.63 8.98
C VAL A 15 -4.23 -3.13 10.31
N SER A 16 -5.51 -2.89 10.58
CA SER A 16 -6.14 -3.35 11.83
C SER A 16 -6.29 -4.87 11.93
N LEU A 17 -6.52 -5.56 10.80
CA LEU A 17 -6.64 -7.02 10.74
C LEU A 17 -5.31 -7.75 10.65
N GLY A 18 -4.20 -7.03 10.47
CA GLY A 18 -2.90 -7.61 10.18
C GLY A 18 -2.45 -8.65 11.21
N ASP A 19 -2.54 -8.30 12.49
CA ASP A 19 -2.11 -9.16 13.60
C ASP A 19 -2.99 -10.41 13.74
N ASP A 20 -4.31 -10.25 13.59
CA ASP A 20 -5.27 -11.35 13.67
C ASP A 20 -5.09 -12.35 12.52
N LEU A 21 -4.87 -11.84 11.30
CA LEU A 21 -4.60 -12.67 10.13
C LEU A 21 -3.34 -13.52 10.34
N LEU A 22 -2.29 -12.92 10.91
CA LEU A 22 -1.02 -13.58 11.16
C LEU A 22 -1.14 -14.64 12.25
N ALA A 23 -1.88 -14.33 13.32
CA ALA A 23 -2.20 -15.30 14.37
C ALA A 23 -2.98 -16.50 13.81
N MET A 24 -3.95 -16.26 12.93
CA MET A 24 -4.72 -17.32 12.27
C MET A 24 -3.83 -18.21 11.39
N ILE A 25 -3.00 -17.62 10.52
CA ILE A 25 -2.11 -18.37 9.62
C ILE A 25 -1.12 -19.22 10.43
N LYS A 26 -0.57 -18.67 11.51
CA LYS A 26 0.35 -19.38 12.40
C LYS A 26 -0.31 -20.58 13.08
N ASN A 27 -1.61 -20.53 13.35
CA ASN A 27 -2.36 -21.67 13.92
C ASN A 27 -2.62 -22.78 12.88
N LEU A 28 -2.61 -22.46 11.59
CA LEU A 28 -2.83 -23.43 10.51
C LEU A 28 -1.53 -24.11 10.07
N THR A 29 -0.41 -23.40 10.07
CA THR A 29 0.89 -23.94 9.64
C THR A 29 2.07 -23.20 10.28
N ASP A 30 3.10 -23.97 10.65
CA ASP A 30 4.37 -23.43 11.15
C ASP A 30 5.28 -22.89 10.04
N ASN A 31 5.03 -23.25 8.77
CA ASN A 31 5.85 -22.84 7.63
C ASN A 31 5.16 -21.73 6.81
N TYR A 32 4.94 -20.58 7.44
CA TYR A 32 4.40 -19.40 6.78
C TYR A 32 5.50 -18.39 6.44
N ARG A 33 5.32 -17.65 5.35
CA ARG A 33 6.12 -16.47 5.02
C ARG A 33 5.24 -15.45 4.35
N ILE A 34 5.38 -14.19 4.74
CA ILE A 34 4.55 -13.10 4.23
C ILE A 34 5.43 -11.99 3.70
N GLY A 35 5.02 -11.42 2.58
CA GLY A 35 5.66 -10.28 1.95
C GLY A 35 4.59 -9.27 1.56
N TYR A 36 5.02 -8.03 1.34
CA TYR A 36 4.13 -6.94 1.00
C TYR A 36 4.71 -6.12 -0.16
N GLY A 37 3.86 -5.81 -1.11
CA GLY A 37 4.14 -4.92 -2.21
C GLY A 37 2.88 -4.16 -2.59
N SER A 38 3.04 -2.99 -3.17
CA SER A 38 1.94 -2.15 -3.61
C SER A 38 2.09 -1.75 -5.07
N PHE A 39 0.98 -1.37 -5.67
CA PHE A 39 0.92 -0.91 -7.03
C PHE A 39 -0.17 0.17 -7.17
N ALA A 40 -0.06 0.96 -8.23
CA ALA A 40 -1.13 1.79 -8.76
C ALA A 40 -1.06 1.67 -10.29
N ASP A 41 -0.62 2.72 -10.98
CA ASP A 41 -0.52 2.75 -12.44
C ASP A 41 0.84 3.31 -12.91
N LYS A 42 1.10 3.27 -14.21
CA LYS A 42 2.29 3.84 -14.83
C LYS A 42 2.27 5.37 -14.67
N PRO A 43 3.35 5.99 -14.16
CA PRO A 43 3.44 7.46 -14.04
C PRO A 43 3.70 8.12 -15.39
N ALA A 44 2.72 8.01 -16.28
CA ALA A 44 2.74 8.54 -17.64
C ALA A 44 1.32 8.88 -18.10
N MET A 45 1.20 9.86 -19.00
CA MET A 45 -0.07 10.10 -19.71
C MET A 45 -0.43 8.88 -20.58
N PRO A 46 -1.72 8.53 -20.73
CA PRO A 46 -2.91 9.17 -20.16
C PRO A 46 -3.35 8.63 -18.79
N TYR A 47 -2.54 7.77 -18.15
CA TYR A 47 -2.89 7.09 -16.90
C TYR A 47 -2.82 8.04 -15.69
N THR A 48 -1.83 8.93 -15.68
CA THR A 48 -1.64 9.93 -14.62
C THR A 48 -1.45 11.32 -15.21
N TYR A 49 -1.94 12.34 -14.50
CA TYR A 49 -1.64 13.72 -14.84
C TYR A 49 -0.16 14.03 -14.57
N MET A 50 0.51 14.65 -15.53
CA MET A 50 1.95 14.91 -15.50
C MET A 50 2.30 16.37 -15.23
N ASP A 51 1.33 17.20 -14.85
CA ASP A 51 1.60 18.55 -14.36
C ASP A 51 2.41 18.49 -13.06
N LYS A 52 3.20 19.53 -12.80
CA LYS A 52 4.18 19.52 -11.70
C LYS A 52 3.53 19.27 -10.34
N ASN A 53 2.36 19.87 -10.09
CA ASN A 53 1.67 19.77 -8.81
C ASN A 53 1.10 18.36 -8.58
N ARG A 54 0.42 17.78 -9.58
CA ARG A 54 -0.14 16.42 -9.48
C ARG A 54 0.91 15.32 -9.53
N LYS A 55 2.06 15.58 -10.17
CA LYS A 55 3.19 14.65 -10.16
C LYS A 55 3.82 14.53 -8.78
N GLU A 56 3.90 15.63 -8.03
CA GLU A 56 4.42 15.65 -6.65
C GLU A 56 3.37 15.13 -5.65
N ASN A 57 2.11 15.53 -5.80
CA ASN A 57 0.99 15.04 -4.99
C ASN A 57 -0.26 14.81 -5.88
N PRO A 58 -0.59 13.56 -6.23
CA PRO A 58 -1.73 13.30 -7.10
C PRO A 58 -3.09 13.64 -6.45
N CYS A 59 -3.15 13.66 -5.11
CA CYS A 59 -4.37 13.92 -4.34
C CYS A 59 -4.63 15.39 -4.02
N THR A 60 -3.93 16.32 -4.69
CA THR A 60 -4.15 17.78 -4.57
C THR A 60 -5.61 18.21 -4.70
N VAL A 61 -6.44 17.51 -5.48
CA VAL A 61 -7.87 17.83 -5.65
C VAL A 61 -8.69 17.53 -4.39
N ALA A 62 -8.22 16.61 -3.56
CA ALA A 62 -8.86 16.22 -2.31
C ALA A 62 -8.24 16.92 -1.08
N ASP A 63 -7.37 17.92 -1.28
CA ASP A 63 -6.61 18.62 -0.22
C ASP A 63 -5.83 17.67 0.71
N GLU A 64 -5.39 16.53 0.17
CA GLU A 64 -4.76 15.45 0.93
C GLU A 64 -3.37 15.15 0.40
N SER A 65 -2.49 14.67 1.28
CA SER A 65 -1.10 14.35 0.93
C SER A 65 -0.98 12.90 0.52
N CYS A 66 -0.77 12.65 -0.77
CA CYS A 66 -0.50 11.34 -1.33
C CYS A 66 0.93 11.23 -1.87
N GLU A 67 1.43 10.01 -1.94
CA GLU A 67 2.70 9.73 -2.60
C GLU A 67 2.54 9.77 -4.13
N ALA A 68 3.60 10.20 -4.82
CA ALA A 68 3.65 10.22 -6.28
C ALA A 68 3.36 8.82 -6.86
N THR A 69 2.62 8.77 -7.97
CA THR A 69 2.22 7.51 -8.59
C THR A 69 3.42 6.68 -9.02
N TYR A 70 3.32 5.36 -8.83
CA TYR A 70 4.27 4.39 -9.32
C TYR A 70 3.55 3.12 -9.76
N SER A 71 4.19 2.38 -10.67
CA SER A 71 3.64 1.13 -11.14
C SER A 71 3.68 0.05 -10.05
N PHE A 72 4.86 -0.25 -9.50
CA PHE A 72 5.00 -1.24 -8.42
C PHE A 72 6.14 -0.86 -7.47
N LYS A 73 5.93 -1.09 -6.18
CA LYS A 73 6.96 -1.04 -5.15
C LYS A 73 6.91 -2.29 -4.28
N HIS A 74 8.07 -2.91 -4.13
CA HIS A 74 8.30 -3.98 -3.17
C HIS A 74 8.66 -3.37 -1.81
N HIS A 75 7.85 -3.62 -0.78
CA HIS A 75 8.04 -3.03 0.55
C HIS A 75 8.64 -4.02 1.54
N LEU A 76 8.21 -5.27 1.49
CA LEU A 76 8.62 -6.30 2.44
C LEU A 76 8.88 -7.62 1.74
N SER A 77 10.13 -8.09 1.85
CA SER A 77 10.52 -9.43 1.44
C SER A 77 9.87 -10.49 2.32
N LEU A 78 9.67 -11.68 1.77
CA LEU A 78 9.07 -12.81 2.47
C LEU A 78 9.77 -13.06 3.82
N THR A 79 9.04 -12.81 4.91
CA THR A 79 9.51 -12.93 6.29
C THR A 79 8.48 -13.64 7.16
N THR A 80 8.94 -14.17 8.29
CA THR A 80 8.10 -14.70 9.37
C THR A 80 7.77 -13.64 10.42
N GLU A 81 8.44 -12.48 10.37
CA GLU A 81 8.29 -11.40 11.36
C GLU A 81 7.03 -10.57 11.12
N VAL A 82 6.11 -10.65 12.10
CA VAL A 82 4.77 -10.04 12.08
C VAL A 82 4.84 -8.51 12.24
N ASN A 83 5.74 -8.00 13.08
CA ASN A 83 5.84 -6.59 13.44
C ASN A 83 6.24 -5.64 12.29
N GLN A 84 6.47 -6.17 11.08
CA GLN A 84 6.98 -5.40 9.94
C GLN A 84 5.94 -5.19 8.81
N ILE A 85 4.79 -5.88 8.85
CA ILE A 85 4.00 -6.15 7.64
C ILE A 85 3.10 -4.98 7.24
N PHE A 86 2.43 -4.31 8.18
CA PHE A 86 1.45 -3.26 7.88
C PHE A 86 1.72 -1.98 8.66
N LYS A 87 2.74 -1.23 8.24
CA LYS A 87 2.95 0.10 8.80
C LYS A 87 1.84 1.04 8.33
N ALA A 88 1.14 1.65 9.28
CA ALA A 88 0.17 2.73 9.01
C ALA A 88 0.77 3.90 8.21
N THR A 89 2.11 3.99 8.17
CA THR A 89 2.89 5.01 7.49
C THR A 89 2.86 4.92 5.96
N TYR A 90 2.40 3.83 5.33
CA TYR A 90 2.33 3.80 3.87
C TYR A 90 1.30 4.83 3.38
N PRO A 91 1.72 5.91 2.70
CA PRO A 91 0.79 6.92 2.20
C PRO A 91 -0.11 6.32 1.13
N CYS A 92 -1.34 6.83 1.03
CA CYS A 92 -2.19 6.49 -0.10
C CYS A 92 -1.63 7.10 -1.38
N LEU A 93 -1.96 6.48 -2.50
CA LEU A 93 -1.71 6.94 -3.87
C LEU A 93 -3.02 7.46 -4.47
N VAL A 94 -2.85 8.21 -5.57
CA VAL A 94 -3.85 8.71 -6.55
C VAL A 94 -5.31 8.46 -6.23
#